data_AF-A0A7Z9VGX7-F1
#
_entry.id   AF-A0A7Z9VGX7-F1
#
_cell.length_a   1.000
_cell.length_b   1.000
_cell.length_c   1.000
_cell.angle_alpha   90.00
_cell.angle_beta   90.00
_cell.angle_gamma   90.00
#
_symmetry.space_group_name_H-M   'P 1'
#
loop_
_entity.id
_entity.type
_entity.pdbx_description
1 polymer ?
#
loop_
_entity_poly.entity_id
_entity_poly.type
_entity_poly.pdbx_seq_one_letter_code
_entity_poly.pdbx_strand_id
1 'polypeptide(L)'
;TILPLPLEGGLKMTTALYYAPSGKTIQARGVAPDIIINPAKGDDPATKRRREQDLPGAMPAVGKEPVHTATPQVSESGCPEVGENKDRQLGCALAFLHAGSAKKFLAVVKAQPRI
;
A
#
# COMPACT_ATOMS: atom_id res chain seq x y z
N THR A 1 -1.70 24.83 4.43
CA THR A 1 -1.96 26.04 5.24
C THR A 1 -3.36 26.55 4.98
N ILE A 2 -4.04 27.11 5.98
CA ILE A 2 -5.35 27.77 5.84
C ILE A 2 -5.15 29.25 6.11
N LEU A 3 -5.47 30.08 5.13
CA LEU A 3 -5.43 31.55 5.25
C LEU A 3 -6.87 32.04 5.48
N PRO A 4 -7.14 32.76 6.57
CA PRO A 4 -8.47 33.32 6.80
C PRO A 4 -8.77 34.44 5.79
N LEU A 5 -10.02 34.56 5.36
CA LEU A 5 -10.52 35.64 4.52
C LEU A 5 -11.61 36.43 5.26
N PRO A 6 -11.90 37.69 4.86
CA PRO A 6 -13.06 38.43 5.39
C PRO A 6 -14.38 37.67 5.15
N LEU A 7 -15.41 37.95 5.95
CA LEU A 7 -16.77 37.39 5.81
C LEU A 7 -16.81 35.84 5.87
N GLU A 8 -16.31 35.27 6.98
CA GLU A 8 -16.37 33.82 7.29
C GLU A 8 -15.80 32.88 6.20
N GLY A 9 -14.82 33.35 5.41
CA GLY A 9 -14.16 32.57 4.36
C GLY A 9 -12.76 32.04 4.77
N GLY A 10 -12.26 31.06 4.02
CA GLY A 10 -10.88 30.56 4.18
C GLY A 10 -10.30 29.98 2.90
N LEU A 11 -9.02 30.26 2.64
CA LEU A 11 -8.26 29.71 1.52
C LEU A 11 -7.34 28.59 1.99
N LYS A 12 -7.53 27.38 1.45
CA LYS A 12 -6.63 26.24 1.68
C LYS A 12 -5.64 26.12 0.53
N MET A 13 -4.35 26.24 0.84
CA MET A 13 -3.27 26.12 -0.15
C MET A 13 -2.23 25.07 0.28
N THR A 14 -1.78 24.29 -0.68
CA THR A 14 -0.65 23.36 -0.53
C THR A 14 0.65 24.15 -0.62
N THR A 15 1.41 24.18 0.46
CA THR A 15 2.63 25.00 0.57
C THR A 15 3.90 24.18 0.76
N ALA A 16 3.78 22.86 0.88
CA ALA A 16 4.89 21.96 1.12
C ALA A 16 4.58 20.55 0.58
N LEU A 17 5.62 19.77 0.37
CA LEU A 17 5.57 18.35 0.03
C LEU A 17 5.94 17.51 1.26
N TYR A 18 5.42 16.28 1.30
CA TYR A 18 5.82 15.29 2.31
C TYR A 18 6.89 14.36 1.77
N TYR A 19 7.90 14.13 2.60
CA TYR A 19 9.02 13.25 2.32
C TYR A 19 9.12 12.16 3.40
N ALA A 20 9.43 10.94 2.98
CA ALA A 20 9.83 9.87 3.88
C ALA A 20 11.20 10.21 4.54
N PRO A 21 11.57 9.59 5.67
CA PRO A 21 12.88 9.79 6.30
C PRO A 21 14.07 9.48 5.37
N SER A 22 13.86 8.67 4.34
CA SER A 22 14.82 8.38 3.26
C SER A 22 15.00 9.52 2.26
N GLY A 23 14.29 10.64 2.42
CA GLY A 23 14.28 11.77 1.49
C GLY A 23 13.41 11.56 0.25
N LYS A 24 12.58 10.51 0.23
CA LYS A 24 11.73 10.16 -0.91
C LYS A 24 10.37 10.86 -0.88
N THR A 25 9.89 11.34 -2.03
CA THR A 25 8.58 12.04 -2.10
C THR A 25 7.43 11.05 -2.14
N ILE A 26 6.40 11.26 -1.33
CA ILE A 26 5.20 10.41 -1.36
C ILE A 26 4.22 10.87 -2.47
N GLN A 27 4.25 12.15 -2.83
CA GLN A 27 3.39 12.77 -3.85
C GLN A 27 3.35 11.97 -5.15
N ALA A 28 2.14 11.69 -5.64
CA ALA A 28 1.86 10.92 -6.87
C ALA A 28 2.31 9.44 -6.86
N ARG A 29 3.14 9.00 -5.90
CA ARG A 29 3.66 7.62 -5.81
C ARG A 29 2.97 6.80 -4.72
N GLY A 30 2.65 7.43 -3.61
CA GLY A 30 2.21 6.75 -2.39
C GLY A 30 3.34 5.97 -1.70
N VAL A 31 2.96 5.04 -0.84
CA VAL A 31 3.87 4.10 -0.17
C VAL A 31 3.66 2.71 -0.79
N ALA A 32 4.68 2.18 -1.43
CA ALA A 32 4.63 0.83 -1.99
C ALA A 32 4.79 -0.20 -0.87
N PRO A 33 3.94 -1.25 -0.81
CA PRO A 33 4.13 -2.34 0.14
C PRO A 33 5.35 -3.18 -0.26
N ASP A 34 5.97 -3.84 0.73
CA ASP A 34 7.06 -4.79 0.51
C ASP A 34 6.56 -6.14 -0.04
N ILE A 35 5.31 -6.49 0.26
CA ILE A 35 4.65 -7.72 -0.20
C ILE A 35 3.21 -7.37 -0.55
N ILE A 36 2.76 -7.74 -1.74
CA ILE A 36 1.37 -7.56 -2.17
C ILE A 36 0.61 -8.86 -1.88
N ILE A 37 -0.47 -8.76 -1.11
CA ILE A 37 -1.42 -9.85 -0.92
C ILE A 37 -2.58 -9.62 -1.90
N ASN A 38 -2.73 -10.52 -2.86
CA ASN A 38 -3.83 -10.51 -3.81
C ASN A 38 -5.01 -11.25 -3.19
N PRO A 39 -6.22 -10.67 -3.21
CA PRO A 39 -7.40 -11.34 -2.66
C PRO A 39 -7.73 -12.62 -3.43
N ALA A 40 -8.45 -13.53 -2.79
CA ALA A 40 -8.94 -14.74 -3.45
C ALA A 40 -9.90 -14.41 -4.62
N LYS A 41 -9.89 -15.22 -5.68
CA LYS A 41 -10.73 -15.02 -6.87
C LYS A 41 -12.21 -14.81 -6.46
N GLY A 42 -12.75 -13.63 -6.76
CA GLY A 42 -14.15 -13.26 -6.46
C GLY A 42 -14.28 -11.84 -5.92
N ASP A 43 -13.25 -11.37 -5.20
CA ASP A 43 -13.12 -9.97 -4.81
C ASP A 43 -12.36 -9.25 -5.92
N ASP A 44 -13.05 -8.35 -6.63
CA ASP A 44 -12.47 -7.59 -7.73
C ASP A 44 -11.23 -6.81 -7.23
N PRO A 45 -9.99 -7.24 -7.54
CA PRO A 45 -8.79 -6.61 -7.01
C PRO A 45 -8.57 -5.21 -7.62
N ALA A 46 -9.37 -4.86 -8.62
CA ALA A 46 -9.22 -3.73 -9.49
C ALA A 46 -10.48 -2.83 -9.54
N THR A 47 -11.26 -2.74 -8.45
CA THR A 47 -12.01 -1.49 -8.26
C THR A 47 -10.94 -0.40 -8.25
N LYS A 48 -10.82 0.36 -9.34
CA LYS A 48 -9.76 1.36 -9.58
C LYS A 48 -9.69 2.27 -8.36
N ARG A 49 -8.81 1.93 -7.42
CA ARG A 49 -8.64 2.72 -6.20
C ARG A 49 -8.18 4.08 -6.69
N ARG A 50 -9.00 5.09 -6.41
CA ARG A 50 -8.72 6.47 -6.81
C ARG A 50 -7.34 6.83 -6.28
N ARG A 51 -6.39 7.11 -7.18
CA ARG A 51 -5.05 7.56 -6.80
C ARG A 51 -4.99 9.07 -6.86
N GLU A 52 -4.13 9.64 -6.02
CA GLU A 52 -3.85 11.07 -6.03
C GLU A 52 -3.39 11.56 -7.41
N GLN A 53 -2.50 10.81 -8.07
CA GLN A 53 -1.95 11.17 -9.38
C GLN A 53 -3.03 11.27 -10.49
N ASP A 54 -4.17 10.61 -10.32
CA ASP A 54 -5.25 10.57 -11.32
C ASP A 54 -6.22 11.75 -11.15
N LEU A 55 -5.98 12.63 -10.16
CA LEU A 55 -6.83 13.78 -9.88
C LEU A 55 -6.55 14.96 -10.82
N PRO A 56 -7.58 15.71 -11.23
CA PRO A 56 -7.38 16.97 -11.95
C PRO A 56 -6.51 17.93 -11.14
N GLY A 57 -5.47 18.49 -11.76
CA GLY A 57 -4.55 19.41 -11.09
C GLY A 57 -3.62 18.75 -10.07
N ALA A 58 -3.49 17.41 -10.08
CA ALA A 58 -2.50 16.71 -9.27
C ALA A 58 -1.08 17.18 -9.61
N MET A 59 -0.27 17.41 -8.58
CA MET A 59 1.13 17.76 -8.77
C MET A 59 1.91 16.54 -9.26
N PRO A 60 2.85 16.70 -10.21
CA PRO A 60 3.67 15.61 -10.69
C PRO A 60 4.62 15.10 -9.60
N ALA A 61 5.08 13.85 -9.76
CA ALA A 61 6.08 13.28 -8.87
C ALA A 61 7.40 14.07 -8.96
N VAL A 62 8.02 14.34 -7.82
CA VAL A 62 9.28 15.09 -7.75
C VAL A 62 10.47 14.12 -7.63
N GLY A 63 11.56 14.42 -8.33
CA GLY A 63 12.77 13.58 -8.36
C GLY A 63 12.68 12.34 -9.26
N LYS A 64 13.83 11.69 -9.49
CA LYS A 64 13.92 10.42 -10.22
C LYS A 64 13.99 9.27 -9.22
N GLU A 65 12.85 8.72 -8.86
CA GLU A 65 12.80 7.49 -8.07
C GLU A 65 12.43 6.30 -8.95
N PRO A 66 13.08 5.14 -8.73
CA PRO A 66 12.70 3.92 -9.40
C PRO A 66 11.28 3.54 -8.99
N VAL A 67 10.42 3.31 -9.97
CA VAL A 67 9.13 2.67 -9.75
C VAL A 67 9.42 1.25 -9.25
N HIS A 68 8.98 0.92 -8.03
CA HIS A 68 9.12 -0.43 -7.47
C HIS A 68 8.38 -1.42 -8.38
N THR A 69 9.13 -2.11 -9.23
CA THR A 69 8.61 -2.93 -10.33
C THR A 69 8.59 -4.43 -10.00
N ALA A 70 9.14 -4.84 -8.85
CA ALA A 70 9.27 -6.25 -8.47
C ALA A 70 8.89 -6.48 -7.00
N THR A 71 7.65 -6.15 -6.63
CA THR A 71 7.13 -6.51 -5.31
C THR A 71 6.62 -7.96 -5.32
N PRO A 72 7.09 -8.84 -4.42
CA PRO A 72 6.57 -10.19 -4.26
C PRO A 72 5.04 -10.20 -4.09
N GLN A 73 4.37 -11.09 -4.82
CA GLN A 73 2.93 -11.28 -4.72
C GLN A 73 2.59 -12.61 -4.05
N VAL A 74 1.62 -12.57 -3.14
CA VAL A 74 1.09 -13.72 -2.39
C VAL A 74 -0.42 -13.78 -2.62
N SER A 75 -0.97 -14.97 -2.84
CA SER A 75 -2.42 -15.17 -2.84
C SER A 75 -2.91 -15.24 -1.40
N GLU A 76 -3.98 -14.53 -1.07
CA GLU A 76 -4.64 -14.58 0.23
C GLU A 76 -5.08 -16.01 0.60
N SER A 77 -5.41 -16.85 -0.40
CA SER A 77 -5.72 -18.27 -0.19
C SER A 77 -4.57 -19.10 0.40
N GLY A 78 -3.33 -18.63 0.30
CA GLY A 78 -2.17 -19.28 0.91
C GLY A 78 -1.95 -18.89 2.37
N CYS A 79 -2.77 -17.98 2.92
CA CYS A 79 -2.63 -17.53 4.29
C CYS A 79 -3.52 -18.36 5.24
N PRO A 80 -3.09 -18.59 6.49
CA PRO A 80 -3.91 -19.26 7.49
C PRO A 80 -5.12 -18.40 7.87
N GLU A 81 -6.26 -19.03 8.15
CA GLU A 81 -7.43 -18.34 8.69
C GLU A 81 -7.24 -18.09 10.19
N VAL A 82 -7.31 -16.83 10.63
CA VAL A 82 -7.12 -16.45 12.04
C VAL A 82 -8.27 -15.57 12.53
N GLY A 83 -8.61 -15.74 13.81
CA GLY A 83 -9.66 -14.97 14.49
C GLY A 83 -11.07 -15.44 14.13
N GLU A 84 -12.06 -14.76 14.71
CA GLU A 84 -13.48 -15.10 14.53
C GLU A 84 -13.96 -14.90 13.09
N ASN A 85 -13.40 -13.92 12.39
CA ASN A 85 -13.74 -13.58 11.00
C ASN A 85 -12.97 -14.40 9.96
N LYS A 86 -12.12 -15.36 10.38
CA LYS A 86 -11.26 -16.14 9.48
C LYS A 86 -10.41 -15.23 8.57
N ASP A 87 -9.85 -14.17 9.14
CA ASP A 87 -9.08 -13.16 8.41
C ASP A 87 -7.74 -13.74 7.96
N ARG A 88 -7.63 -13.96 6.65
CA ARG A 88 -6.45 -14.51 6.00
C ARG A 88 -5.32 -13.49 5.90
N GLN A 89 -5.61 -12.19 5.78
CA GLN A 89 -4.57 -11.16 5.73
C GLN A 89 -3.89 -11.03 7.10
N LEU A 90 -4.68 -11.06 8.17
CA LEU A 90 -4.16 -11.12 9.53
C LEU A 90 -3.30 -12.38 9.75
N GLY A 91 -3.76 -13.54 9.27
CA GLY A 91 -2.99 -14.77 9.35
C GLY A 91 -1.64 -14.70 8.63
N CYS A 92 -1.60 -14.08 7.44
CA CYS A 92 -0.36 -13.81 6.73
C CYS A 92 0.55 -12.83 7.50
N ALA A 93 0.00 -11.79 8.12
CA ALA A 93 0.76 -10.85 8.94
C ALA A 93 1.42 -11.55 10.14
N LEU A 94 0.68 -12.40 10.85
CA LEU A 94 1.22 -13.18 11.97
C LEU A 94 2.29 -14.17 11.51
N ALA A 95 2.04 -14.89 10.41
CA ALA A 95 3.02 -15.81 9.82
C ALA A 95 4.30 -15.08 9.38
N PHE A 96 4.17 -13.87 8.84
CA PHE A 96 5.32 -13.02 8.49
C PHE A 96 6.13 -12.62 9.73
N LEU A 97 5.46 -12.19 10.80
CA LEU A 97 6.11 -11.85 12.07
C LEU A 97 6.85 -13.05 12.68
N HIS A 98 6.22 -14.24 12.69
CA HIS A 98 6.84 -15.47 13.19
C HIS A 98 8.02 -15.93 12.32
N ALA A 99 7.97 -15.72 10.99
CA ALA A 99 9.07 -16.07 10.10
C ALA A 99 10.30 -15.18 10.28
N GLY A 100 10.13 -13.97 10.84
CA GLY A 100 11.21 -13.01 11.14
C GLY A 100 11.90 -12.38 9.93
N SER A 101 11.49 -12.71 8.69
CA SER A 101 11.97 -12.06 7.47
C SER A 101 11.07 -12.36 6.26
N ALA A 102 11.02 -11.43 5.30
CA ALA A 102 10.27 -11.60 4.05
C ALA A 102 10.72 -12.83 3.25
N LYS A 103 12.02 -13.10 3.18
CA LYS A 103 12.55 -14.25 2.43
C LYS A 103 12.07 -15.59 3.00
N LYS A 104 12.09 -15.74 4.32
CA LYS A 104 11.61 -16.96 5.01
C LYS A 104 10.10 -17.12 4.84
N PHE A 105 9.35 -16.04 5.04
CA PHE A 105 7.90 -16.03 4.85
C PHE A 105 7.52 -16.46 3.42
N LEU A 106 8.12 -15.85 2.40
CA LEU A 106 7.85 -16.19 1.00
C LEU A 106 8.23 -17.62 0.64
N ALA A 107 9.25 -18.20 1.29
CA ALA A 107 9.60 -19.60 1.11
C ALA A 107 8.53 -20.54 1.68
N VAL A 108 8.01 -20.23 2.88
CA VAL A 108 6.94 -21.00 3.53
C VAL A 108 5.65 -20.94 2.71
N VAL A 109 5.22 -19.75 2.31
CA VAL A 109 3.97 -19.56 1.56
C VAL A 109 4.03 -20.13 0.14
N LYS A 110 5.21 -20.16 -0.50
CA LYS A 110 5.40 -20.84 -1.80
C LYS A 110 5.41 -22.37 -1.69
N ALA A 111 5.79 -22.92 -0.54
CA ALA A 111 5.86 -24.36 -0.31
C ALA A 111 4.50 -24.97 0.10
N GLN A 112 3.53 -24.14 0.50
CA GLN A 112 2.18 -24.63 0.82
C GLN A 112 1.45 -25.06 -0.47
N PRO A 113 0.89 -26.28 -0.52
CA PRO A 113 0.17 -26.75 -1.69
C PRO A 113 -1.04 -25.85 -1.93
N ARG A 114 -1.19 -25.38 -3.17
CA ARG A 114 -2.41 -24.71 -3.63
C ARG A 114 -3.52 -25.76 -3.68
N ILE A 115 -4.34 -25.82 -2.65
CA ILE A 115 -5.60 -26.59 -2.65
C ILE A 115 -6.61 -25.84 -3.51
#